data_AF-A0A0C3BUV8-F1
#
_entry.id   AF-A0A0C3BUV8-F1
#
_cell.length_a   1.000
_cell.length_b   1.000
_cell.length_c   1.000
_cell.angle_alpha   90.00
_cell.angle_beta   90.00
_cell.angle_gamma   90.00
#
_symmetry.space_group_name_H-M   'P 1'
#
loop_
_entity.id
_entity.type
_entity.pdbx_description
1 polymer ?
#
loop_
_entity_poly.entity_id
_entity_poly.type
_entity_poly.pdbx_seq_one_letter_code
_entity_poly.pdbx_strand_id
1 'polypeptide(L)'
;MIAALCLLSKPSMAQLSRRRSLADMTVRHNATWGLARITQAEKLQEQNPRGLDFNYSYDQCGGDGVDVYVEFGGRAVWGATFNKDAEDKDVAGHGTHVAATIAGNQFGVAKVIGPGIRFLSRSIADHIAALKWVAQQVDESDRPSVVHVSIHGKPSDAVDEAAATLVAKGVHVVTSAGIHGIDANQTSPARVPGVLTVGVIGINDAKANFSNFGSVVDIFAPGENIVSAGIHRVHEKIWLFHSMSSSTFHICLLTPLKGAAYVTGIVAYLIGKLGNMSPAAMKALLQSTAVKDALTGIRK
;
A
#
# COMPACT_ATOMS: atom_id res chain seq x y z
N MET A 1 -5.63 13.69 6.60
CA MET A 1 -6.57 13.10 5.62
C MET A 1 -6.40 11.58 5.63
N ILE A 2 -7.49 10.82 5.50
CA ILE A 2 -7.47 9.36 5.43
C ILE A 2 -7.59 8.93 3.98
N ALA A 3 -6.73 8.01 3.54
CA ALA A 3 -6.84 7.31 2.28
C ALA A 3 -8.19 6.62 2.25
N ALA A 4 -9.11 7.23 1.52
CA ALA A 4 -10.42 6.71 1.29
C ALA A 4 -10.66 6.73 -0.21
N LEU A 5 -10.98 5.55 -0.72
CA LEU A 5 -11.69 5.34 -1.96
C LEU A 5 -13.15 5.71 -1.70
N CYS A 6 -13.47 7.01 -1.70
CA CYS A 6 -14.86 7.43 -1.65
C CYS A 6 -15.47 7.19 -3.04
N LEU A 7 -15.88 5.95 -3.29
CA LEU A 7 -16.57 5.53 -4.51
C LEU A 7 -17.93 6.23 -4.71
N LEU A 8 -18.42 6.90 -3.66
CA LEU A 8 -19.69 7.62 -3.61
C LEU A 8 -19.53 9.14 -3.78
N SER A 9 -18.34 9.72 -3.53
CA SER A 9 -18.11 11.12 -3.86
C SER A 9 -17.81 11.22 -5.34
N LYS A 10 -18.79 11.66 -6.13
CA LYS A 10 -18.57 12.02 -7.53
C LYS A 10 -17.33 12.92 -7.61
N PRO A 11 -16.19 12.50 -8.20
CA PRO A 11 -15.23 13.50 -8.64
C PRO A 11 -15.99 14.46 -9.54
N SER A 12 -15.69 15.76 -9.45
CA SER A 12 -16.41 16.78 -10.22
C SER A 12 -16.64 16.31 -11.66
N MET A 13 -17.86 16.47 -12.16
CA MET A 13 -18.38 15.91 -13.42
C MET A 13 -17.54 16.21 -14.67
N ALA A 14 -16.48 17.01 -14.57
CA ALA A 14 -15.54 17.32 -15.63
C ALA A 14 -14.49 16.22 -15.92
N GLN A 15 -14.23 15.28 -14.99
CA GLN A 15 -13.19 14.25 -15.18
C GLN A 15 -13.73 12.86 -15.60
N LEU A 16 -15.05 12.66 -15.62
CA LEU A 16 -15.69 11.34 -15.84
C LEU A 16 -16.18 11.12 -17.29
N SER A 17 -15.54 11.73 -18.30
CA SER A 17 -16.04 11.68 -19.68
C SER A 17 -15.78 10.37 -20.45
N ARG A 18 -15.18 9.34 -19.84
CA ARG A 18 -15.06 8.00 -20.44
C ARG A 18 -15.64 6.90 -19.53
N ARG A 19 -16.87 6.53 -19.89
CA ARG A 19 -17.70 5.37 -19.52
C ARG A 19 -16.99 4.19 -18.81
N ARG A 20 -17.46 3.88 -17.59
CA ARG A 20 -18.12 2.62 -17.19
C ARG A 20 -19.16 2.98 -16.11
N SER A 21 -20.39 2.48 -16.22
CA SER A 21 -21.48 2.79 -15.28
C SER A 21 -21.11 2.38 -13.85
N LEU A 22 -21.63 3.10 -12.85
CA LEU A 22 -21.56 2.80 -11.41
C LEU A 22 -22.24 1.46 -11.01
N ALA A 23 -22.49 0.55 -11.95
CA ALA A 23 -23.47 -0.53 -11.84
C ALA A 23 -22.95 -1.87 -11.29
N ASP A 24 -21.63 -2.12 -11.26
CA ASP A 24 -21.08 -3.44 -10.85
C ASP A 24 -20.24 -3.38 -9.57
N MET A 25 -20.76 -2.68 -8.55
CA MET A 25 -20.16 -2.70 -7.23
C MET A 25 -20.48 -4.03 -6.53
N THR A 26 -19.45 -4.83 -6.25
CA THR A 26 -19.54 -6.05 -5.45
C THR A 26 -19.26 -5.74 -3.98
N VAL A 27 -19.99 -6.38 -3.07
CA VAL A 27 -19.73 -6.29 -1.62
C VAL A 27 -19.14 -7.60 -1.12
N ARG A 28 -18.07 -7.50 -0.34
CA ARG A 28 -17.53 -8.60 0.46
C ARG A 28 -17.91 -8.39 1.91
N HIS A 29 -18.65 -9.34 2.48
CA HIS A 29 -19.13 -9.30 3.87
C HIS A 29 -18.17 -9.85 4.92
N ASN A 30 -17.04 -10.44 4.48
CA ASN A 30 -16.03 -11.00 5.38
C ASN A 30 -14.68 -10.26 5.29
N ALA A 31 -14.73 -8.92 5.29
CA ALA A 31 -13.58 -8.06 5.08
C ALA A 31 -12.94 -7.61 6.41
N THR A 32 -11.71 -7.11 6.31
CA THR A 32 -11.00 -6.50 7.44
C THR A 32 -11.44 -5.04 7.62
N TRP A 33 -11.25 -4.51 8.82
CA TRP A 33 -11.56 -3.10 9.12
C TRP A 33 -10.83 -2.13 8.18
N GLY A 34 -9.59 -2.44 7.79
CA GLY A 34 -8.80 -1.57 6.91
C GLY A 34 -9.43 -1.45 5.53
N LEU A 35 -9.93 -2.57 4.96
CA LEU A 35 -10.68 -2.54 3.70
C LEU A 35 -11.97 -1.74 3.83
N ALA A 36 -12.72 -1.92 4.91
CA ALA A 36 -13.95 -1.15 5.14
C ALA A 36 -13.65 0.34 5.27
N ARG A 37 -12.64 0.70 6.07
CA ARG A 37 -12.27 2.09 6.35
C ARG A 37 -11.90 2.87 5.10
N ILE A 38 -11.24 2.24 4.13
CA ILE A 38 -10.91 2.89 2.87
C ILE A 38 -12.11 3.03 1.93
N THR A 39 -13.29 2.48 2.22
CA THR A 39 -14.47 2.54 1.33
C THR A 39 -15.61 3.41 1.83
N GLN A 40 -15.48 4.00 3.01
CA GLN A 40 -16.52 4.82 3.63
C GLN A 40 -15.97 6.10 4.26
N ALA A 41 -16.81 7.13 4.34
CA ALA A 41 -16.47 8.39 4.98
C ALA A 41 -16.69 8.33 6.49
N GLU A 42 -17.79 7.68 6.89
CA GLU A 42 -18.23 7.52 8.26
C GLU A 42 -17.22 6.69 9.06
N LYS A 43 -17.05 7.06 10.33
CA LYS A 43 -16.23 6.29 11.26
C LYS A 43 -16.82 4.89 11.44
N LEU A 44 -15.94 3.89 11.52
CA LEU A 44 -16.33 2.51 11.82
C LEU A 44 -16.99 2.43 13.21
N GLN A 45 -18.15 1.80 13.28
CA GLN A 45 -18.85 1.56 14.55
C GLN A 45 -18.22 0.42 15.34
N GLU A 46 -17.91 -0.68 14.65
CA GLU A 46 -17.13 -1.78 15.21
C GLU A 46 -15.65 -1.38 15.34
N GLN A 47 -15.05 -1.69 16.47
CA GLN A 47 -13.71 -1.26 16.86
C GLN A 47 -12.78 -2.46 17.19
N ASN A 48 -13.16 -3.67 16.78
CA ASN A 48 -12.31 -4.85 16.82
C ASN A 48 -11.34 -4.88 15.61
N PRO A 49 -10.05 -4.55 15.78
CA PRO A 49 -9.08 -4.52 14.68
C PRO A 49 -8.75 -5.91 14.11
N ARG A 50 -9.17 -6.98 14.79
CA ARG A 50 -8.99 -8.37 14.33
C ARG A 50 -10.25 -8.97 13.71
N GLY A 51 -11.36 -8.23 13.72
CA GLY A 51 -12.63 -8.65 13.14
C GLY A 51 -12.53 -8.85 11.62
N LEU A 52 -13.29 -9.82 11.12
CA LEU A 52 -13.48 -10.09 9.70
C LEU A 52 -14.94 -9.89 9.27
N ASP A 53 -15.72 -9.22 10.09
CA ASP A 53 -17.17 -8.99 9.98
C ASP A 53 -17.49 -7.61 9.37
N PHE A 54 -16.50 -6.99 8.72
CA PHE A 54 -16.68 -5.73 8.02
C PHE A 54 -17.07 -5.93 6.56
N ASN A 55 -17.66 -4.89 5.97
CA ASN A 55 -18.02 -4.86 4.56
C ASN A 55 -16.97 -4.12 3.72
N TYR A 56 -16.62 -4.67 2.57
CA TYR A 56 -15.77 -4.01 1.57
C TYR A 56 -16.48 -3.96 0.23
N SER A 57 -16.75 -2.73 -0.24
CA SER A 57 -17.39 -2.48 -1.53
C SER A 57 -16.33 -2.16 -2.59
N TYR A 58 -16.29 -2.92 -3.68
CA TYR A 58 -15.29 -2.76 -4.73
C TYR A 58 -15.86 -3.02 -6.13
N ASP A 59 -15.12 -2.56 -7.13
CA ASP A 59 -15.39 -2.85 -8.55
C ASP A 59 -14.50 -4.01 -8.99
N GLN A 60 -15.07 -4.96 -9.73
CA GLN A 60 -14.36 -6.16 -10.16
C GLN A 60 -13.20 -5.86 -11.15
N CYS A 61 -13.25 -4.75 -11.88
CA CYS A 61 -12.17 -4.36 -12.81
C CYS A 61 -11.06 -3.51 -12.15
N GLY A 62 -11.16 -3.23 -10.85
CA GLY A 62 -10.17 -2.41 -10.15
C GLY A 62 -8.79 -3.05 -10.11
N GLY A 63 -7.83 -2.46 -10.84
CA GLY A 63 -6.45 -2.93 -10.95
C GLY A 63 -6.12 -3.67 -12.25
N ASP A 64 -7.09 -3.85 -13.15
CA ASP A 64 -6.86 -4.50 -14.44
C ASP A 64 -5.88 -3.68 -15.31
N GLY A 65 -4.98 -4.36 -16.03
CA GLY A 65 -4.00 -3.70 -16.90
C GLY A 65 -2.82 -3.02 -16.17
N VAL A 66 -2.69 -3.14 -14.85
CA VAL A 66 -1.64 -2.47 -14.06
C VAL A 66 -0.56 -3.46 -13.63
N ASP A 67 0.70 -3.04 -13.72
CA ASP A 67 1.83 -3.76 -13.12
C ASP A 67 2.07 -3.24 -11.70
N VAL A 68 2.07 -4.15 -10.74
CA VAL A 68 2.32 -3.81 -9.34
C VAL A 68 3.57 -4.52 -8.86
N TYR A 69 4.58 -3.72 -8.55
CA TYR A 69 5.85 -4.17 -8.03
C TYR A 69 5.82 -4.19 -6.51
N VAL A 70 6.00 -5.38 -5.92
CA VAL A 70 5.90 -5.59 -4.48
C VAL A 70 6.92 -6.61 -4.01
N GLU A 71 7.35 -6.47 -2.76
CA GLU A 71 8.06 -7.50 -2.05
C GLU A 71 7.09 -8.66 -1.68
N PHE A 72 7.25 -9.82 -2.33
CA PHE A 72 6.63 -11.17 -2.24
C PHE A 72 5.11 -11.46 -2.02
N GLY A 73 4.59 -12.56 -2.62
CA GLY A 73 3.57 -13.49 -2.06
C GLY A 73 2.24 -13.71 -2.80
N GLY A 74 1.72 -14.95 -2.89
CA GLY A 74 0.38 -15.28 -3.41
C GLY A 74 0.16 -15.23 -4.94
N ARG A 75 -0.88 -14.51 -5.41
CA ARG A 75 -1.35 -14.42 -6.82
C ARG A 75 -0.43 -13.67 -7.82
N ALA A 76 0.67 -13.10 -7.36
CA ALA A 76 1.65 -12.41 -8.19
C ALA A 76 2.65 -13.39 -8.87
N VAL A 77 3.44 -12.88 -9.81
CA VAL A 77 4.44 -13.63 -10.58
C VAL A 77 5.84 -13.33 -10.01
N TRP A 78 6.69 -14.35 -9.89
CA TRP A 78 8.06 -14.13 -9.43
C TRP A 78 8.84 -13.34 -10.48
N GLY A 79 9.52 -12.27 -10.06
CA GLY A 79 10.28 -11.38 -10.96
C GLY A 79 11.78 -11.57 -10.84
N ALA A 80 12.38 -11.15 -9.73
CA ALA A 80 13.83 -11.27 -9.51
C ALA A 80 14.21 -11.39 -8.01
N THR A 81 15.36 -12.01 -7.75
CA THR A 81 15.98 -12.08 -6.41
C THR A 81 17.32 -11.38 -6.45
N PHE A 82 17.50 -10.35 -5.61
CA PHE A 82 18.72 -9.53 -5.61
C PHE A 82 19.77 -9.98 -4.58
N ASN A 83 19.38 -10.85 -3.64
CA ASN A 83 20.30 -11.54 -2.76
C ASN A 83 20.71 -12.89 -3.36
N LYS A 84 22.00 -13.04 -3.69
CA LYS A 84 22.54 -14.20 -4.41
C LYS A 84 22.42 -15.52 -3.64
N ASP A 85 22.34 -15.45 -2.31
CA ASP A 85 22.24 -16.61 -1.43
C ASP A 85 20.79 -16.86 -0.96
N ALA A 86 19.83 -16.08 -1.45
CA ALA A 86 18.43 -16.24 -1.12
C ALA A 86 17.71 -17.13 -2.14
N GLU A 87 16.86 -18.01 -1.63
CA GLU A 87 15.90 -18.72 -2.46
C GLU A 87 14.81 -17.77 -2.98
N ASP A 88 14.18 -18.15 -4.10
CA ASP A 88 13.02 -17.47 -4.69
C ASP A 88 11.73 -17.73 -3.87
N LYS A 89 11.77 -17.42 -2.57
CA LYS A 89 10.64 -17.53 -1.64
C LYS A 89 10.74 -16.51 -0.50
N ASP A 90 9.59 -16.05 0.01
CA ASP A 90 9.55 -15.28 1.26
C ASP A 90 9.59 -16.21 2.46
N VAL A 91 10.63 -15.99 3.24
CA VAL A 91 10.92 -16.73 4.46
C VAL A 91 10.43 -16.00 5.71
N ALA A 92 10.03 -14.73 5.58
CA ALA A 92 9.67 -13.86 6.71
C ALA A 92 8.18 -13.53 6.77
N GLY A 93 7.43 -13.72 5.68
CA GLY A 93 6.00 -13.49 5.56
C GLY A 93 5.57 -12.03 5.43
N HIS A 94 6.52 -11.09 5.56
CA HIS A 94 6.26 -9.65 5.40
C HIS A 94 5.68 -9.35 4.02
N GLY A 95 6.38 -9.82 2.99
CA GLY A 95 5.95 -9.57 1.63
C GLY A 95 4.56 -10.14 1.40
N THR A 96 4.34 -11.41 1.80
CA THR A 96 3.04 -12.08 1.66
C THR A 96 1.90 -11.25 2.23
N HIS A 97 2.11 -10.61 3.39
CA HIS A 97 1.14 -9.74 4.03
C HIS A 97 0.86 -8.49 3.18
N VAL A 98 1.91 -7.82 2.70
CA VAL A 98 1.81 -6.63 1.84
C VAL A 98 1.12 -6.95 0.52
N ALA A 99 1.59 -7.96 -0.22
CA ALA A 99 1.00 -8.36 -1.49
C ALA A 99 -0.45 -8.82 -1.33
N ALA A 100 -0.79 -9.50 -0.24
CA ALA A 100 -2.17 -9.86 0.05
C ALA A 100 -3.04 -8.65 0.42
N THR A 101 -2.48 -7.60 1.01
CA THR A 101 -3.19 -6.34 1.31
C THR A 101 -3.41 -5.49 0.05
N ILE A 102 -2.46 -5.49 -0.87
CA ILE A 102 -2.61 -4.84 -2.18
C ILE A 102 -3.61 -5.62 -3.04
N ALA A 103 -3.40 -6.93 -3.14
CA ALA A 103 -3.86 -7.76 -4.25
C ALA A 103 -4.38 -9.13 -3.83
N GLY A 104 -4.62 -9.41 -2.56
CA GLY A 104 -5.16 -10.70 -2.11
C GLY A 104 -6.64 -10.86 -2.48
N ASN A 105 -7.08 -12.08 -2.78
CA ASN A 105 -8.51 -12.32 -3.05
C ASN A 105 -9.37 -11.89 -1.86
N GLN A 106 -9.00 -12.32 -0.64
CA GLN A 106 -9.70 -11.95 0.59
C GLN A 106 -9.31 -10.53 1.07
N PHE A 107 -8.01 -10.27 1.24
CA PHE A 107 -7.51 -9.09 1.95
C PHE A 107 -7.14 -7.89 1.06
N GLY A 108 -7.14 -8.08 -0.27
CA GLY A 108 -6.62 -7.09 -1.22
C GLY A 108 -7.56 -5.94 -1.50
N VAL A 109 -7.03 -4.76 -1.79
CA VAL A 109 -7.78 -3.64 -2.37
C VAL A 109 -8.08 -3.93 -3.84
N ALA A 110 -7.06 -4.13 -4.67
CA ALA A 110 -7.22 -4.43 -6.09
C ALA A 110 -7.48 -5.93 -6.28
N LYS A 111 -8.71 -6.29 -6.69
CA LYS A 111 -9.10 -7.71 -6.81
C LYS A 111 -8.62 -8.36 -8.10
N VAL A 112 -8.37 -7.58 -9.14
CA VAL A 112 -7.77 -8.02 -10.41
C VAL A 112 -6.44 -7.31 -10.57
N ILE A 113 -5.37 -8.06 -10.87
CA ILE A 113 -4.08 -7.51 -11.27
C ILE A 113 -3.56 -8.37 -12.41
N GLY A 114 -2.96 -7.75 -13.43
CA GLY A 114 -2.12 -8.42 -14.42
C GLY A 114 -0.85 -9.01 -13.77
N PRO A 115 0.24 -9.26 -14.50
CA PRO A 115 1.46 -9.79 -13.87
C PRO A 115 2.01 -8.78 -12.86
N GLY A 116 1.74 -9.00 -11.57
CA GLY A 116 2.43 -8.32 -10.48
C GLY A 116 3.85 -8.86 -10.42
N ILE A 117 4.83 -7.99 -10.68
CA ILE A 117 6.23 -8.37 -10.80
C ILE A 117 6.91 -8.21 -9.45
N ARG A 118 7.48 -9.30 -8.93
CA ARG A 118 8.03 -9.35 -7.56
C ARG A 118 9.53 -9.15 -7.51
N PHE A 119 9.99 -8.62 -6.39
CA PHE A 119 11.40 -8.73 -6.01
C PHE A 119 11.59 -9.06 -4.54
N LEU A 120 12.73 -9.67 -4.19
CA LEU A 120 13.15 -9.91 -2.81
C LEU A 120 14.43 -9.12 -2.51
N SER A 121 14.44 -8.37 -1.41
CA SER A 121 15.59 -7.59 -0.97
C SER A 121 15.86 -7.78 0.52
N ARG A 122 17.14 -7.84 0.92
CA ARG A 122 17.53 -8.05 2.33
C ARG A 122 18.51 -7.00 2.84
N SER A 123 18.98 -6.12 1.97
CA SER A 123 19.89 -5.01 2.28
C SER A 123 19.44 -3.74 1.56
N ILE A 124 19.93 -2.57 2.00
CA ILE A 124 19.70 -1.30 1.27
C ILE A 124 20.23 -1.39 -0.17
N ALA A 125 21.35 -2.09 -0.38
CA ALA A 125 21.90 -2.30 -1.72
C ALA A 125 20.96 -3.14 -2.60
N ASP A 126 20.37 -4.21 -2.05
CA ASP A 126 19.40 -5.04 -2.75
C ASP A 126 18.16 -4.24 -3.14
N HIS A 127 17.70 -3.36 -2.26
CA HIS A 127 16.57 -2.49 -2.55
C HIS A 127 16.89 -1.51 -3.69
N ILE A 128 18.07 -0.89 -3.69
CA ILE A 128 18.50 0.00 -4.78
C ILE A 128 18.57 -0.79 -6.10
N ALA A 129 19.14 -2.00 -6.08
CA ALA A 129 19.19 -2.89 -7.23
C ALA A 129 17.79 -3.24 -7.73
N ALA A 130 16.86 -3.54 -6.83
CA ALA A 130 15.47 -3.81 -7.15
C ALA A 130 14.77 -2.60 -7.79
N LEU A 131 14.92 -1.39 -7.24
CA LEU A 131 14.33 -0.18 -7.83
C LEU A 131 14.90 0.10 -9.22
N LYS A 132 16.20 -0.12 -9.44
CA LYS A 132 16.82 -0.02 -10.77
C LYS A 132 16.29 -1.06 -11.75
N TRP A 133 16.07 -2.29 -11.28
CA TRP A 133 15.48 -3.33 -12.11
C TRP A 133 14.01 -3.05 -12.44
N VAL A 134 13.22 -2.54 -11.49
CA VAL A 134 11.85 -2.06 -11.77
C VAL A 134 11.88 -1.01 -12.87
N ALA A 135 12.84 -0.08 -12.85
CA ALA A 135 12.97 0.93 -13.89
C ALA A 135 13.20 0.33 -15.29
N GLN A 136 13.90 -0.81 -15.38
CA GLN A 136 14.08 -1.56 -16.63
C GLN A 136 12.81 -2.30 -17.05
N GLN A 137 12.14 -2.95 -16.09
CA GLN A 137 10.91 -3.71 -16.37
C GLN A 137 9.76 -2.81 -16.84
N VAL A 138 9.68 -1.59 -16.33
CA VAL A 138 8.68 -0.60 -16.76
C VAL A 138 8.90 -0.20 -18.22
N ASP A 139 10.16 -0.07 -18.65
CA ASP A 139 10.49 0.24 -20.04
C ASP A 139 10.13 -0.93 -20.98
N GLU A 140 10.18 -2.17 -20.49
CA GLU A 140 9.83 -3.38 -21.25
C GLU A 140 8.32 -3.64 -21.31
N SER A 141 7.58 -3.36 -20.23
CA SER A 141 6.16 -3.69 -20.15
C SER A 141 5.26 -2.67 -20.86
N ASP A 142 5.69 -1.41 -20.94
CA ASP A 142 4.90 -0.25 -21.43
C ASP A 142 3.51 -0.15 -20.77
N ARG A 143 3.40 -0.66 -19.53
CA ARG A 143 2.16 -0.70 -18.77
C ARG A 143 2.21 0.29 -17.60
N PRO A 144 1.05 0.86 -17.22
CA PRO A 144 0.94 1.63 -15.99
C PRO A 144 1.47 0.84 -14.79
N SER A 145 2.36 1.46 -14.03
CA SER A 145 3.16 0.77 -13.02
C SER A 145 3.10 1.46 -11.67
N VAL A 146 2.96 0.67 -10.62
CA VAL A 146 2.99 1.12 -9.21
C VAL A 146 4.01 0.27 -8.48
N VAL A 147 4.90 0.90 -7.71
CA VAL A 147 5.85 0.18 -6.85
C VAL A 147 5.56 0.45 -5.39
N HIS A 148 5.43 -0.61 -4.61
CA HIS A 148 5.43 -0.56 -3.16
C HIS A 148 6.86 -0.65 -2.65
N VAL A 149 7.30 0.36 -1.91
CA VAL A 149 8.64 0.42 -1.35
C VAL A 149 8.59 0.17 0.15
N SER A 150 9.03 -1.02 0.56
CA SER A 150 9.11 -1.47 1.95
C SER A 150 10.31 -0.89 2.73
N ILE A 151 10.85 0.25 2.29
CA ILE A 151 12.04 0.85 2.90
C ILE A 151 11.62 2.01 3.77
N HIS A 152 12.13 2.03 5.00
CA HIS A 152 12.20 3.23 5.80
C HIS A 152 13.51 3.22 6.57
N GLY A 153 14.21 4.35 6.59
CA GLY A 153 15.48 4.43 7.28
C GLY A 153 16.06 5.83 7.23
N LYS A 154 17.30 5.94 7.69
CA LYS A 154 18.07 7.18 7.61
C LYS A 154 18.12 7.72 6.17
N PRO A 155 18.31 9.03 5.98
CA PRO A 155 18.49 9.62 4.67
C PRO A 155 19.57 8.89 3.86
N SER A 156 19.23 8.50 2.63
CA SER A 156 20.16 7.87 1.68
C SER A 156 19.95 8.43 0.28
N ASP A 157 20.96 9.11 -0.25
CA ASP A 157 20.87 9.74 -1.57
C ASP A 157 20.70 8.70 -2.69
N ALA A 158 21.31 7.52 -2.54
CA ALA A 158 21.18 6.44 -3.52
C ALA A 158 19.77 5.84 -3.55
N VAL A 159 19.09 5.73 -2.40
CA VAL A 159 17.68 5.30 -2.34
C VAL A 159 16.78 6.37 -2.95
N ASP A 160 17.05 7.63 -2.64
CA ASP A 160 16.28 8.77 -3.12
C ASP A 160 16.39 8.96 -4.63
N GLU A 161 17.59 8.84 -5.18
CA GLU A 161 17.85 8.91 -6.62
C GLU A 161 17.13 7.78 -7.37
N ALA A 162 17.16 6.56 -6.82
CA ALA A 162 16.45 5.42 -7.41
C ALA A 162 14.93 5.64 -7.40
N ALA A 163 14.36 6.14 -6.29
CA ALA A 163 12.95 6.47 -6.19
C ALA A 163 12.56 7.63 -7.13
N ALA A 164 13.35 8.70 -7.18
CA ALA A 164 13.13 9.84 -8.06
C ALA A 164 13.18 9.45 -9.54
N THR A 165 14.08 8.54 -9.92
CA THR A 165 14.16 7.99 -11.28
C THR A 165 12.87 7.28 -11.68
N LEU A 166 12.30 6.47 -10.80
CA LEU A 166 11.02 5.80 -11.05
C LEU A 166 9.86 6.79 -11.18
N VAL A 167 9.79 7.79 -10.30
CA VAL A 167 8.78 8.87 -10.39
C VAL A 167 8.91 9.62 -11.72
N ALA A 168 10.13 9.95 -12.14
CA ALA A 168 10.40 10.62 -13.42
C ALA A 168 9.98 9.78 -14.64
N LYS A 169 10.05 8.45 -14.52
CA LYS A 169 9.52 7.49 -15.52
C LYS A 169 7.99 7.33 -15.48
N GLY A 170 7.29 8.04 -14.59
CA GLY A 170 5.83 7.95 -14.46
C GLY A 170 5.34 6.79 -13.61
N VAL A 171 6.24 6.08 -12.92
CA VAL A 171 5.89 5.03 -11.96
C VAL A 171 5.36 5.66 -10.68
N HIS A 172 4.24 5.15 -10.18
CA HIS A 172 3.71 5.58 -8.88
C HIS A 172 4.48 4.89 -7.76
N VAL A 173 5.41 5.61 -7.13
CA VAL A 173 6.21 5.10 -6.00
C VAL A 173 5.47 5.37 -4.69
N VAL A 174 5.15 4.32 -3.95
CA VAL A 174 4.42 4.42 -2.67
C VAL A 174 5.28 3.86 -1.54
N THR A 175 5.47 4.65 -0.48
CA THR A 175 6.27 4.26 0.69
C THR A 175 5.58 4.60 2.00
N SER A 176 6.01 3.98 3.09
CA SER A 176 5.59 4.38 4.44
C SER A 176 6.34 5.63 4.90
N ALA A 177 5.68 6.47 5.69
CA ALA A 177 6.32 7.59 6.37
C ALA A 177 7.46 7.14 7.30
N GLY A 178 7.39 5.90 7.81
CA GLY A 178 8.35 5.33 8.75
C GLY A 178 7.77 5.16 10.17
N ILE A 179 8.59 4.60 11.06
CA ILE A 179 8.12 3.87 12.25
C ILE A 179 8.66 4.42 13.58
N HIS A 180 9.26 5.62 13.56
CA HIS A 180 10.02 6.13 14.69
C HIS A 180 9.33 7.31 15.40
N GLY A 181 8.14 7.72 14.95
CA GLY A 181 7.47 8.90 15.48
C GLY A 181 8.29 10.18 15.31
N ILE A 182 9.04 10.30 14.21
CA ILE A 182 9.84 11.47 13.85
C ILE A 182 9.28 12.14 12.58
N ASP A 183 9.87 13.26 12.19
CA ASP A 183 9.59 13.91 10.90
C ASP A 183 10.07 13.00 9.75
N ALA A 184 9.15 12.61 8.86
CA ALA A 184 9.38 11.78 7.69
C ALA A 184 10.28 12.48 6.65
N ASN A 185 10.47 13.79 6.74
CA ASN A 185 11.46 14.49 5.93
C ASN A 185 12.91 14.07 6.29
N GLN A 186 13.09 13.39 7.43
CA GLN A 186 14.36 12.81 7.87
C GLN A 186 14.49 11.33 7.48
N THR A 187 13.63 10.80 6.61
CA THR A 187 13.70 9.39 6.17
C THR A 187 13.64 9.24 4.65
N SER A 188 14.28 8.18 4.17
CA SER A 188 14.27 7.79 2.75
C SER A 188 13.44 6.53 2.52
N PRO A 189 12.70 6.43 1.39
CA PRO A 189 12.52 7.45 0.34
C PRO A 189 11.39 8.46 0.63
N ALA A 190 10.85 8.52 1.85
CA ALA A 190 9.69 9.34 2.20
C ALA A 190 9.88 10.85 1.92
N ARG A 191 11.11 11.36 2.00
CA ARG A 191 11.48 12.75 1.71
C ARG A 191 11.48 13.13 0.23
N VAL A 192 11.42 12.15 -0.68
CA VAL A 192 11.60 12.39 -2.13
C VAL A 192 10.34 13.03 -2.72
N PRO A 193 10.44 14.19 -3.39
CA PRO A 193 9.31 14.79 -4.09
C PRO A 193 8.71 13.84 -5.14
N GLY A 194 7.38 13.74 -5.15
CA GLY A 194 6.64 12.88 -6.07
C GLY A 194 6.51 11.42 -5.63
N VAL A 195 7.27 10.98 -4.61
CA VAL A 195 6.92 9.75 -3.86
C VAL A 195 5.63 10.02 -3.07
N LEU A 196 4.79 8.99 -2.99
CA LEU A 196 3.57 8.99 -2.20
C LEU A 196 3.86 8.40 -0.82
N THR A 197 3.99 9.28 0.17
CA THR A 197 4.39 8.95 1.53
C THR A 197 3.17 8.79 2.44
N VAL A 198 3.04 7.59 3.03
CA VAL A 198 1.83 7.17 3.72
C VAL A 198 2.06 7.05 5.22
N GLY A 199 1.36 7.85 6.00
CA GLY A 199 1.26 7.72 7.45
C GLY A 199 0.28 6.63 7.88
N VAL A 200 0.34 6.21 9.14
CA VAL A 200 -0.42 5.06 9.63
C VAL A 200 -1.43 5.47 10.70
N ILE A 201 -2.62 4.90 10.60
CA ILE A 201 -3.69 5.04 11.61
C ILE A 201 -4.12 3.67 12.16
N GLY A 202 -4.69 3.71 13.35
CA GLY A 202 -5.46 2.60 13.93
C GLY A 202 -6.94 2.68 13.59
N ILE A 203 -7.68 1.65 14.01
CA ILE A 203 -9.14 1.50 13.74
C ILE A 203 -9.99 2.63 14.35
N ASN A 204 -9.45 3.31 15.36
CA ASN A 204 -10.09 4.41 16.06
C ASN A 204 -9.94 5.77 15.37
N ASP A 205 -9.36 5.82 14.16
CA ASP A 205 -9.00 7.05 13.42
C ASP A 205 -7.98 7.93 14.16
N ALA A 206 -7.13 7.33 15.00
CA ALA A 206 -5.97 7.99 15.58
C ALA A 206 -4.69 7.65 14.79
N LYS A 207 -3.79 8.63 14.64
CA LYS A 207 -2.45 8.37 14.14
C LYS A 207 -1.76 7.36 15.07
N ALA A 208 -1.21 6.28 14.51
CA ALA A 208 -0.42 5.35 15.31
C ALA A 208 0.78 6.09 15.92
N ASN A 209 1.12 5.79 17.17
CA ASN A 209 2.17 6.51 17.90
C ASN A 209 3.53 6.40 17.20
N PHE A 210 3.85 5.21 16.68
CA PHE A 210 5.08 4.96 15.93
C PHE A 210 5.11 5.63 14.54
N SER A 211 3.95 6.00 13.96
CA SER A 211 3.94 6.59 12.62
C SER A 211 4.72 7.89 12.61
N ASN A 212 5.69 8.00 11.70
CA ASN A 212 6.30 9.28 11.39
C ASN A 212 5.22 10.29 10.92
N PHE A 213 5.55 11.56 11.04
CA PHE A 213 4.70 12.71 10.74
C PHE A 213 5.47 13.70 9.86
N GLY A 214 4.92 14.88 9.58
CA GLY A 214 5.64 15.91 8.83
C GLY A 214 4.91 16.35 7.57
N SER A 215 5.41 17.43 6.98
CA SER A 215 4.87 18.04 5.76
C SER A 215 5.00 17.14 4.52
N VAL A 216 5.91 16.17 4.54
CA VAL A 216 6.10 15.20 3.44
C VAL A 216 5.13 14.02 3.51
N VAL A 217 4.33 13.89 4.58
CA VAL A 217 3.29 12.85 4.66
C VAL A 217 2.06 13.30 3.89
N ASP A 218 1.73 12.56 2.83
CA ASP A 218 0.70 12.97 1.88
C ASP A 218 -0.71 12.57 2.30
N ILE A 219 -0.80 11.40 2.92
CA ILE A 219 -2.05 10.76 3.29
C ILE A 219 -1.81 9.74 4.42
N PHE A 220 -2.84 9.44 5.20
CA PHE A 220 -2.79 8.40 6.22
C PHE A 220 -3.67 7.23 5.83
N ALA A 221 -3.26 5.99 6.10
CA ALA A 221 -4.04 4.80 5.78
C ALA A 221 -4.05 3.79 6.94
N PRO A 222 -5.05 2.88 6.99
CA PRO A 222 -5.07 1.77 7.93
C PRO A 222 -3.75 1.01 7.95
N GLY A 223 -3.09 0.91 9.10
CA GLY A 223 -1.83 0.17 9.19
C GLY A 223 -1.52 -0.43 10.54
N GLU A 224 -2.18 0.00 11.63
CA GLU A 224 -2.04 -0.64 12.93
C GLU A 224 -2.92 -1.90 13.02
N ASN A 225 -2.38 -3.03 13.49
CA ASN A 225 -3.14 -4.27 13.70
C ASN A 225 -3.92 -4.80 12.46
N ILE A 226 -3.36 -4.68 11.25
CA ILE A 226 -3.99 -5.17 10.03
C ILE A 226 -3.82 -6.70 9.88
N VAL A 227 -4.96 -7.39 9.76
CA VAL A 227 -5.06 -8.82 9.39
C VAL A 227 -4.86 -8.98 7.88
N SER A 228 -4.03 -9.94 7.47
CA SER A 228 -3.84 -10.31 6.05
C SER A 228 -3.27 -11.74 5.97
N ALA A 229 -2.92 -12.20 4.77
CA ALA A 229 -2.29 -13.50 4.58
C ALA A 229 -0.86 -13.54 5.17
N GLY A 230 -0.41 -14.73 5.55
CA GLY A 230 0.96 -14.99 6.01
C GLY A 230 1.45 -16.38 5.59
N ILE A 231 2.73 -16.67 5.81
CA ILE A 231 3.38 -17.91 5.35
C ILE A 231 3.32 -19.07 6.35
N HIS A 232 2.97 -18.82 7.62
CA HIS A 232 2.89 -19.84 8.65
C HIS A 232 1.46 -20.33 8.84
N ARG A 233 1.25 -21.65 8.81
CA ARG A 233 -0.01 -22.26 9.24
C ARG A 233 -0.11 -22.23 10.76
N VAL A 234 -1.10 -21.54 11.30
CA VAL A 234 -1.53 -21.71 12.70
C VAL A 234 -2.92 -22.35 12.69
N HIS A 235 -3.11 -23.39 13.51
CA HIS A 235 -4.35 -24.16 13.60
C HIS A 235 -5.56 -23.24 13.86
N GLU A 236 -6.64 -23.49 13.11
CA GLU A 236 -7.98 -22.90 13.21
C GLU A 236 -8.10 -21.37 13.26
N LYS A 237 -8.52 -20.80 12.12
CA LYS A 237 -9.14 -19.47 11.98
C LYS A 237 -8.48 -18.35 12.79
N ILE A 238 -7.41 -17.77 12.26
CA ILE A 238 -7.08 -16.32 12.27
C ILE A 238 -5.60 -16.17 11.84
N TRP A 239 -5.37 -15.49 10.71
CA TRP A 239 -4.02 -15.18 10.22
C TRP A 239 -3.46 -13.98 10.99
N LEU A 240 -2.96 -14.25 12.19
CA LEU A 240 -2.06 -13.35 12.89
C LEU A 240 -0.63 -13.84 12.64
N PHE A 241 0.25 -12.91 12.30
CA PHE A 241 1.69 -13.12 12.42
C PHE A 241 2.04 -13.20 13.91
N HIS A 242 1.64 -14.27 14.59
CA HIS A 242 2.13 -14.60 15.92
C HIS A 242 3.39 -15.43 15.75
N SER A 243 4.55 -14.76 15.79
CA SER A 243 5.77 -15.43 16.24
C SER A 243 5.56 -15.78 17.71
N MET A 244 5.37 -17.06 18.02
CA MET A 244 5.42 -17.62 19.38
C MET A 244 6.86 -17.68 19.89
N SER A 245 7.54 -16.53 19.86
CA SER A 245 8.79 -16.30 20.56
C SER A 245 8.69 -14.88 21.09
N SER A 246 8.30 -14.77 22.37
CA SER A 246 8.60 -13.72 23.37
C SER A 246 8.97 -12.30 22.92
N SER A 247 8.47 -11.81 21.80
CA SER A 247 8.95 -10.60 21.16
C SER A 247 7.79 -9.94 20.42
N THR A 248 7.00 -9.19 21.20
CA THR A 248 6.14 -8.07 20.79
C THR A 248 6.82 -7.11 19.79
N PHE A 249 8.13 -7.24 19.59
CA PHE A 249 8.99 -6.53 18.65
C PHE A 249 8.72 -6.81 17.16
N HIS A 250 8.35 -8.04 16.75
CA HIS A 250 8.19 -8.36 15.31
C HIS A 250 6.87 -7.87 14.68
N ILE A 251 5.79 -7.79 15.47
CA ILE A 251 4.49 -7.30 14.99
C ILE A 251 4.54 -5.77 14.78
N CYS A 252 5.36 -5.06 15.56
CA CYS A 252 5.47 -3.59 15.55
C CYS A 252 6.34 -3.05 14.39
N LEU A 253 7.40 -3.77 14.00
CA LEU A 253 8.35 -3.29 12.97
C LEU A 253 7.79 -3.32 11.54
N LEU A 254 6.73 -4.08 11.27
CA LEU A 254 6.18 -4.27 9.91
C LEU A 254 4.79 -3.65 9.70
N THR A 255 4.14 -3.19 10.76
CA THR A 255 2.83 -2.51 10.71
C THR A 255 2.80 -1.29 9.77
N PRO A 256 3.84 -0.45 9.68
CA PRO A 256 3.76 0.81 8.93
C PRO A 256 3.77 0.66 7.42
N LEU A 257 4.30 -0.46 6.93
CA LEU A 257 4.33 -0.82 5.52
C LEU A 257 2.94 -1.23 5.01
N LYS A 258 2.03 -1.60 5.93
CA LYS A 258 0.66 -2.00 5.61
C LYS A 258 -0.22 -0.81 5.18
N GLY A 259 0.01 0.37 5.76
CA GLY A 259 -0.66 1.60 5.32
C GLY A 259 -0.32 1.94 3.87
N ALA A 260 0.98 1.90 3.53
CA ALA A 260 1.44 2.08 2.17
C ALA A 260 0.88 1.00 1.21
N ALA A 261 0.73 -0.25 1.67
CA ALA A 261 0.14 -1.32 0.87
C ALA A 261 -1.32 -1.04 0.47
N TYR A 262 -2.15 -0.53 1.38
CA TYR A 262 -3.52 -0.10 1.03
C TYR A 262 -3.50 0.97 -0.05
N VAL A 263 -2.62 1.97 0.09
CA VAL A 263 -2.53 3.07 -0.88
C VAL A 263 -1.98 2.59 -2.23
N THR A 264 -1.00 1.70 -2.26
CA THR A 264 -0.54 1.03 -3.49
C THR A 264 -1.71 0.34 -4.20
N GLY A 265 -2.53 -0.41 -3.45
CA GLY A 265 -3.72 -1.06 -3.98
C GLY A 265 -4.79 -0.07 -4.48
N ILE A 266 -4.98 1.06 -3.80
CA ILE A 266 -5.89 2.13 -4.25
C ILE A 266 -5.37 2.76 -5.54
N VAL A 267 -4.07 3.04 -5.66
CA VAL A 267 -3.50 3.58 -6.91
C VAL A 267 -3.72 2.61 -8.06
N ALA A 268 -3.40 1.32 -7.88
CA ALA A 268 -3.65 0.32 -8.91
C ALA A 268 -5.15 0.24 -9.28
N TYR A 269 -6.04 0.25 -8.28
CA TYR A 269 -7.48 0.30 -8.48
C TYR A 269 -7.91 1.51 -9.33
N LEU A 270 -7.41 2.70 -9.01
CA LEU A 270 -7.73 3.95 -9.72
C LEU A 270 -7.19 3.95 -11.14
N ILE A 271 -5.99 3.42 -11.39
CA ILE A 271 -5.46 3.27 -12.75
C ILE A 271 -6.36 2.37 -13.58
N GLY A 272 -6.74 1.19 -13.07
CA GLY A 272 -7.61 0.26 -13.80
C GLY A 272 -9.01 0.85 -14.07
N LYS A 273 -9.49 1.76 -13.22
CA LYS A 273 -10.83 2.34 -13.34
C LYS A 273 -10.90 3.66 -14.13
N LEU A 274 -9.90 4.52 -13.97
CA LEU A 274 -9.89 5.88 -14.53
C LEU A 274 -8.82 6.07 -15.62
N GLY A 275 -7.96 5.09 -15.82
CA GLY A 275 -6.75 5.21 -16.64
C GLY A 275 -5.56 5.75 -15.85
N ASN A 276 -4.36 5.58 -16.41
CA ASN A 276 -3.13 6.09 -15.80
C ASN A 276 -3.06 7.62 -15.92
N MET A 277 -2.39 8.24 -14.95
CA MET A 277 -2.06 9.67 -14.94
C MET A 277 -0.67 9.86 -14.33
N SER A 278 -0.12 11.08 -14.40
CA SER A 278 1.19 11.35 -13.79
C SER A 278 1.16 11.11 -12.28
N PRO A 279 2.31 10.77 -11.64
CA PRO A 279 2.38 10.61 -10.19
C PRO A 279 1.84 11.81 -9.41
N ALA A 280 2.12 13.04 -9.88
CA ALA A 280 1.59 14.26 -9.28
C ALA A 280 0.05 14.35 -9.39
N ALA A 281 -0.53 14.01 -10.54
CA ALA A 281 -1.97 14.03 -10.74
C ALA A 281 -2.68 12.95 -9.90
N MET A 282 -2.11 11.74 -9.83
CA MET A 282 -2.65 10.64 -9.01
C MET A 282 -2.63 11.00 -7.53
N LYS A 283 -1.55 11.61 -7.07
CA LYS A 283 -1.41 12.13 -5.71
C LYS A 283 -2.46 13.19 -5.38
N ALA A 284 -2.68 14.15 -6.27
CA ALA A 284 -3.71 15.17 -6.11
C ALA A 284 -5.12 14.54 -6.09
N LEU A 285 -5.38 13.56 -6.96
CA LEU A 285 -6.65 12.82 -6.98
C LEU A 285 -6.89 12.12 -5.63
N LEU A 286 -5.92 11.36 -5.14
CA LEU A 286 -5.99 10.69 -3.83
C LEU A 286 -6.30 11.65 -2.69
N GLN A 287 -5.62 12.80 -2.64
CA GLN A 287 -5.85 13.82 -1.62
C GLN A 287 -7.23 14.47 -1.75
N SER A 288 -7.75 14.60 -2.96
CA SER A 288 -9.08 15.17 -3.22
C SER A 288 -10.21 14.23 -2.80
N THR A 289 -10.03 12.91 -2.91
CA THR A 289 -11.02 11.89 -2.55
C THR A 289 -10.88 11.39 -1.11
N ALA A 290 -9.79 11.75 -0.43
CA ALA A 290 -9.51 11.40 0.95
C ALA A 290 -10.55 11.98 1.93
N VAL A 291 -10.84 11.26 3.01
CA VAL A 291 -11.66 11.80 4.10
C VAL A 291 -10.83 12.84 4.85
N LYS A 292 -11.35 14.07 4.90
CA LYS A 292 -10.71 15.21 5.56
C LYS A 292 -11.16 15.30 7.02
N ASP A 293 -10.27 15.84 7.86
CA ASP A 293 -10.55 16.19 9.26
C ASP A 293 -11.12 15.07 10.16
N ALA A 294 -10.99 13.80 9.75
CA ALA A 294 -11.45 12.65 10.51
C ALA A 294 -10.42 12.11 11.53
N LEU A 295 -9.17 12.59 11.47
CA LEU A 295 -8.07 12.01 12.24
C LEU A 295 -7.73 12.80 13.50
N THR A 296 -7.34 12.06 14.53
CA THR A 296 -6.79 12.61 15.77
C THR A 296 -5.29 12.29 15.90
N GLY A 297 -4.56 13.09 16.69
CA GLY A 297 -3.13 12.86 16.96
C GLY A 297 -2.18 13.18 15.80
N ILE A 298 -2.65 13.91 14.79
CA ILE A 298 -1.84 14.33 13.64
C ILE A 298 -0.91 15.48 14.06
N ARG A 299 0.37 15.32 13.78
CA ARG A 299 1.39 16.37 13.89
C ARG A 299 1.77 16.74 12.46
N LYS A 300 1.82 18.03 12.16
CA LYS A 300 2.35 18.53 10.89
C LYS A 300 3.86 18.64 10.95
#